data_AF-A0A3B8RXI2-F1
#
_entry.id   AF-A0A3B8RXI2-F1
#
_cell.length_a   1.000
_cell.length_b   1.000
_cell.length_c   1.000
_cell.angle_alpha   90.00
_cell.angle_beta   90.00
_cell.angle_gamma   90.00
#
_symmetry.space_group_name_H-M   'P 1'
#
loop_
_entity.id
_entity.type
_entity.pdbx_description
1 polymer ?
#
loop_
_entity_poly.entity_id
_entity_poly.type
_entity_poly.pdbx_seq_one_letter_code
_entity_poly.pdbx_strand_id
1 'polypeptide(L)'
;ESLTQWDFGALKDSHDYEQDGVRLRGYPALIDSVDSVSLDLLATPAEALSASREGVIRLMMFAMKDKVRYLKKSTCKNALAILPFVHCGNREVLVDDLIKTTFAASCLHDFAGPLPATKDAFDDAVKQGAGNLLTTALQVEDLLYESLKYYQQIIEQLAKRRPHFAQQCADIDSQLERLIYTGFLQRMGLQRLKHLPRYLNAILLRLDRLSGSAAKDIELCEKLSSVEKPLKTLLYNYPEAIFSDPAVMDFRWLLEELRVSLFAQQLKTPMPVSLQRVTKEWTTINHNQYPLLG
;
A
#
# COMPACT_ATOMS: atom_id res chain seq x y z
N GLU A 1 27.59 -4.18 -2.03
CA GLU A 1 28.15 -4.10 -0.65
C GLU A 1 27.03 -4.30 0.37
N SER A 2 27.35 -4.78 1.58
CA SER A 2 26.37 -4.99 2.66
C SER A 2 26.44 -3.83 3.67
N LEU A 3 25.57 -2.84 3.49
CA LEU A 3 25.52 -1.61 4.27
C LEU A 3 24.57 -1.77 5.46
N THR A 4 24.96 -1.24 6.62
CA THR A 4 24.08 -1.13 7.81
C THR A 4 23.94 0.31 8.32
N GLN A 5 24.57 1.25 7.63
CA GLN A 5 24.59 2.68 7.96
C GLN A 5 24.74 3.48 6.66
N TRP A 6 24.51 4.80 6.73
CA TRP A 6 24.69 5.69 5.59
C TRP A 6 26.17 6.12 5.44
N ASP A 7 26.99 5.32 4.75
CA ASP A 7 28.44 5.55 4.57
C ASP A 7 28.91 5.53 3.10
N PHE A 8 27.97 5.63 2.16
CA PHE A 8 28.21 5.60 0.70
C PHE A 8 28.14 6.98 0.02
N GLY A 9 28.04 8.07 0.79
CA GLY A 9 27.93 9.42 0.25
C GLY A 9 26.51 9.79 -0.20
N ALA A 10 26.38 10.74 -1.13
CA ALA A 10 25.07 11.17 -1.64
C ALA A 10 24.54 10.19 -2.69
N LEU A 11 23.26 9.83 -2.58
CA LEU A 11 22.55 9.05 -3.59
C LEU A 11 22.24 9.98 -4.77
N LYS A 12 22.91 9.76 -5.90
CA LYS A 12 22.72 10.55 -7.13
C LYS A 12 21.45 10.14 -7.85
N ASP A 13 20.84 11.08 -8.58
CA ASP A 13 19.64 10.82 -9.39
C ASP A 13 19.88 9.85 -10.54
N SER A 14 21.11 9.77 -11.05
CA SER A 14 21.50 8.81 -12.10
C SER A 14 23.01 8.63 -12.16
N HIS A 15 23.44 7.57 -12.83
CA HIS A 15 24.82 7.25 -13.13
C HIS A 15 24.93 6.76 -14.57
N ASP A 16 25.71 7.45 -15.38
CA ASP A 16 26.01 7.03 -16.75
C ASP A 16 27.23 6.08 -16.72
N TYR A 17 27.11 4.91 -17.34
CA TYR A 17 28.16 3.88 -17.42
C TYR A 17 28.23 3.26 -18.82
N GLU A 18 29.31 2.54 -19.14
CA GLU A 18 29.48 1.88 -20.43
C GLU A 18 29.49 0.36 -20.24
N GLN A 19 28.68 -0.35 -21.02
CA GLN A 19 28.60 -1.81 -21.03
C GLN A 19 28.55 -2.28 -22.49
N ASP A 20 29.45 -3.19 -22.86
CA ASP A 20 29.56 -3.74 -24.22
C ASP A 20 29.63 -2.66 -25.33
N GLY A 21 30.31 -1.54 -25.04
CA GLY A 21 30.46 -0.40 -25.98
C GLY A 21 29.23 0.50 -26.10
N VAL A 22 28.18 0.26 -25.30
CA VAL A 22 26.96 1.08 -25.26
C VAL A 22 26.97 1.91 -23.98
N ARG A 23 26.73 3.23 -24.12
CA ARG A 23 26.49 4.11 -22.98
C ARG A 23 25.09 3.89 -22.45
N LEU A 24 25.00 3.45 -21.21
CA LEU A 24 23.78 3.20 -20.48
C LEU A 24 23.65 4.18 -19.31
N ARG A 25 22.40 4.43 -18.89
CA ARG A 25 22.08 5.21 -17.70
C ARG A 25 21.44 4.27 -16.68
N GLY A 26 22.03 4.19 -15.50
CA GLY A 26 21.50 3.48 -14.35
C GLY A 26 21.01 4.45 -13.28
N TYR A 27 20.09 4.00 -12.46
CA TYR A 27 19.50 4.76 -11.36
C TYR A 27 19.91 4.11 -10.03
N PRO A 28 20.80 4.75 -9.24
CA PRO A 28 21.23 4.21 -7.95
C PRO A 28 20.05 3.94 -7.02
N ALA A 29 20.05 2.75 -6.40
CA ALA A 29 18.98 2.29 -5.55
C ALA A 29 19.51 1.58 -4.30
N LEU A 30 18.87 1.84 -3.16
CA LEU A 30 19.13 1.12 -1.92
C LEU A 30 18.20 -0.09 -1.79
N ILE A 31 18.74 -1.31 -1.85
CA ILE A 31 17.94 -2.54 -1.84
C ILE A 31 17.93 -3.15 -0.43
N ASP A 32 16.74 -3.32 0.15
CA ASP A 32 16.56 -4.03 1.44
C ASP A 32 16.90 -5.52 1.27
N SER A 33 17.94 -5.99 1.96
CA SER A 33 18.33 -7.41 2.03
C SER A 33 18.08 -8.00 3.43
N VAL A 34 17.15 -7.42 4.20
CA VAL A 34 16.74 -7.80 5.57
C VAL A 34 17.81 -7.51 6.62
N ASP A 35 18.99 -8.13 6.50
CA ASP A 35 20.11 -8.01 7.43
C ASP A 35 21.16 -6.98 6.98
N SER A 36 21.03 -6.49 5.75
CA SER A 36 21.81 -5.38 5.22
C SER A 36 21.02 -4.62 4.15
N VAL A 37 21.61 -3.54 3.64
CA VAL A 37 21.15 -2.82 2.45
C VAL A 37 22.26 -2.87 1.40
N SER A 38 21.94 -3.13 0.13
CA SER A 38 22.90 -2.99 -0.96
C SER A 38 22.64 -1.72 -1.77
N LEU A 39 23.69 -1.23 -2.45
CA LEU A 39 23.59 -0.16 -3.42
C LEU A 39 23.74 -0.78 -4.82
N ASP A 40 22.69 -0.71 -5.63
CA ASP A 40 22.63 -1.28 -6.97
C ASP A 40 22.16 -0.22 -8.00
N LEU A 41 22.37 -0.48 -9.29
CA LEU A 41 21.84 0.37 -10.38
C LEU A 41 20.62 -0.31 -11.01
N LEU A 42 19.47 0.35 -10.96
CA LEU A 42 18.24 -0.11 -11.62
C LEU A 42 18.03 0.59 -12.96
N ALA A 43 17.17 0.00 -13.80
CA ALA A 43 16.96 0.44 -15.18
C ALA A 43 16.13 1.72 -15.27
N THR A 44 15.22 1.94 -14.33
CA THR A 44 14.32 3.10 -14.33
C THR A 44 14.37 3.89 -13.01
N PRO A 45 14.08 5.21 -13.05
CA PRO A 45 14.00 6.02 -11.82
C PRO A 45 12.89 5.53 -10.88
N ALA A 46 11.80 5.01 -11.44
CA ALA A 46 10.65 4.50 -10.72
C ALA A 46 11.01 3.27 -9.87
N GLU A 47 11.66 2.28 -10.47
CA GLU A 47 12.16 1.10 -9.77
C GLU A 47 13.18 1.48 -8.70
N ALA A 48 14.12 2.39 -9.02
CA ALA A 48 15.13 2.87 -8.09
C ALA A 48 14.51 3.55 -6.88
N LEU A 49 13.51 4.40 -7.07
CA LEU A 49 12.79 5.07 -5.99
C LEU A 49 12.02 4.07 -5.12
N SER A 50 11.30 3.13 -5.73
CA SER A 50 10.54 2.11 -5.01
C SER A 50 11.43 1.22 -4.16
N ALA A 51 12.54 0.72 -4.73
CA ALA A 51 13.49 -0.10 -4.00
C ALA A 51 14.19 0.70 -2.90
N SER A 52 14.69 1.90 -3.23
CA SER A 52 15.37 2.79 -2.29
C SER A 52 14.53 3.11 -1.07
N ARG A 53 13.22 3.24 -1.23
CA ARG A 53 12.32 3.50 -0.11
C ARG A 53 12.39 2.40 0.95
N GLU A 54 12.36 1.14 0.55
CA GLU A 54 12.53 0.02 1.47
C GLU A 54 13.94 0.00 2.07
N GLY A 55 14.97 0.23 1.26
CA GLY A 55 16.36 0.31 1.72
C GLY A 55 16.61 1.44 2.74
N VAL A 56 16.08 2.64 2.50
CA VAL A 56 16.16 3.78 3.42
C VAL A 56 15.47 3.44 4.75
N ILE A 57 14.26 2.89 4.71
CA ILE A 57 13.53 2.48 5.92
C ILE A 57 14.35 1.45 6.69
N ARG A 58 14.97 0.47 6.01
CA ARG A 58 15.85 -0.51 6.64
C ARG A 58 17.09 0.13 7.28
N LEU A 59 17.75 1.08 6.62
CA LEU A 59 18.86 1.83 7.21
C LEU A 59 18.42 2.59 8.46
N MET A 60 17.23 3.22 8.45
CA MET A 60 16.68 3.89 9.63
C MET A 60 16.43 2.89 10.78
N MET A 61 15.93 1.70 10.45
CA MET A 61 15.74 0.61 11.41
C MET A 61 17.07 0.16 12.04
N PHE A 62 18.16 0.07 11.25
CA PHE A 62 19.50 -0.22 11.78
C PHE A 62 20.02 0.89 12.69
N ALA A 63 19.85 2.16 12.29
CA ALA A 63 20.23 3.31 13.09
C ALA A 63 19.50 3.35 14.46
N MET A 64 18.29 2.78 14.53
CA MET A 64 17.45 2.77 15.73
C MET A 64 17.14 1.35 16.24
N LYS A 65 18.12 0.44 16.21
CA LYS A 65 17.96 -0.99 16.55
C LYS A 65 17.25 -1.28 17.89
N ASP A 66 17.46 -0.46 18.91
CA ASP A 66 16.81 -0.66 20.22
C ASP A 66 15.32 -0.34 20.17
N LYS A 67 14.91 0.66 19.37
CA LYS A 67 13.50 0.96 19.10
C LYS A 67 12.85 -0.19 18.34
N VAL A 68 13.52 -0.70 17.30
CA VAL A 68 13.04 -1.87 16.54
C VAL A 68 12.84 -3.08 17.46
N ARG A 69 13.84 -3.38 18.30
CA ARG A 69 13.77 -4.49 19.26
C ARG A 69 12.62 -4.32 20.25
N TYR A 70 12.39 -3.11 20.73
CA TYR A 70 11.26 -2.81 21.61
C TYR A 70 9.93 -3.02 20.88
N LEU A 71 9.75 -2.43 19.70
CA LEU A 71 8.52 -2.55 18.91
C LEU A 71 8.19 -4.01 18.56
N LYS A 72 9.18 -4.81 18.10
CA LYS A 72 8.99 -6.26 17.84
C LYS A 72 8.43 -7.03 19.05
N LYS A 73 8.79 -6.60 20.27
CA LYS A 73 8.31 -7.20 21.53
C LYS A 73 7.00 -6.62 22.04
N SER A 74 6.67 -5.37 21.68
CA SER A 74 5.52 -4.65 22.22
C SER A 74 4.29 -4.68 21.31
N THR A 75 4.45 -4.82 20.00
CA THR A 75 3.33 -4.78 19.02
C THR A 75 2.85 -6.18 18.62
N CYS A 76 1.63 -6.23 18.06
CA CYS A 76 0.94 -7.42 17.60
C CYS A 76 0.93 -8.54 18.66
N LYS A 77 0.72 -8.19 19.94
CA LYS A 77 0.72 -9.15 21.05
C LYS A 77 -0.60 -9.87 21.20
N ASN A 78 -1.69 -9.26 20.75
CA ASN A 78 -3.01 -9.89 20.77
C ASN A 78 -3.11 -10.89 19.62
N ALA A 79 -2.73 -12.14 19.89
CA ALA A 79 -2.73 -13.21 18.89
C ALA A 79 -4.12 -13.44 18.26
N LEU A 80 -5.20 -13.27 19.03
CA LEU A 80 -6.57 -13.41 18.51
C LEU A 80 -6.91 -12.28 17.54
N ALA A 81 -6.49 -11.04 17.82
CA ALA A 81 -6.77 -9.90 16.94
C ALA A 81 -6.05 -10.00 15.59
N ILE A 82 -4.87 -10.64 15.55
CA ILE A 82 -4.11 -10.82 14.29
C ILE A 82 -4.36 -12.15 13.60
N LEU A 83 -5.06 -13.09 14.23
CA LEU A 83 -5.38 -14.40 13.68
C LEU A 83 -5.97 -14.36 12.25
N PRO A 84 -6.87 -13.41 11.91
CA PRO A 84 -7.42 -13.33 10.55
C PRO A 84 -6.35 -13.13 9.46
N PHE A 85 -5.18 -12.57 9.79
CA PHE A 85 -4.08 -12.38 8.84
C PHE A 85 -3.38 -13.70 8.43
N VAL A 86 -3.67 -14.82 9.09
CA VAL A 86 -3.07 -16.13 8.75
C VAL A 86 -3.33 -16.57 7.30
N HIS A 87 -4.38 -16.04 6.68
CA HIS A 87 -4.70 -16.27 5.27
C HIS A 87 -3.75 -15.53 4.30
N CYS A 88 -3.05 -14.51 4.78
CA CYS A 88 -2.16 -13.65 3.98
C CYS A 88 -0.69 -13.80 4.36
N GLY A 89 -0.38 -14.24 5.58
CA GLY A 89 0.99 -14.32 6.06
C GLY A 89 1.07 -14.75 7.52
N ASN A 90 2.18 -14.43 8.17
CA ASN A 90 2.42 -14.78 9.57
C ASN A 90 2.69 -13.53 10.42
N ARG A 91 2.74 -13.72 11.74
CA ARG A 91 2.97 -12.64 12.70
C ARG A 91 4.29 -11.90 12.47
N GLU A 92 5.36 -12.61 12.10
CA GLU A 92 6.67 -12.00 11.91
C GLU A 92 6.65 -10.99 10.77
N VAL A 93 6.10 -11.38 9.63
CA VAL A 93 5.95 -10.49 8.46
C VAL A 93 5.03 -9.30 8.78
N LEU A 94 3.94 -9.53 9.52
CA LEU A 94 3.03 -8.45 9.92
C LEU A 94 3.68 -7.44 10.87
N VAL A 95 4.51 -7.92 11.80
CA VAL A 95 5.26 -7.08 12.72
C VAL A 95 6.34 -6.28 11.98
N ASP A 96 7.07 -6.88 11.04
CA ASP A 96 8.05 -6.13 10.23
C ASP A 96 7.35 -5.06 9.38
N ASP A 97 6.22 -5.39 8.74
CA ASP A 97 5.41 -4.45 7.95
C ASP A 97 4.88 -3.27 8.81
N LEU A 98 4.38 -3.56 10.02
CA LEU A 98 3.96 -2.51 10.96
C LEU A 98 5.12 -1.61 11.37
N ILE A 99 6.31 -2.18 11.61
CA ILE A 99 7.50 -1.40 11.97
C ILE A 99 7.96 -0.55 10.78
N LYS A 100 8.05 -1.12 9.57
CA LYS A 100 8.39 -0.36 8.35
C LYS A 100 7.42 0.80 8.13
N THR A 101 6.12 0.55 8.27
CA THR A 101 5.06 1.59 8.21
C THR A 101 5.27 2.68 9.26
N THR A 102 5.61 2.29 10.49
CA THR A 102 5.88 3.23 11.59
C THR A 102 7.06 4.14 11.24
N PHE A 103 8.17 3.57 10.77
CA PHE A 103 9.35 4.34 10.40
C PHE A 103 9.09 5.25 9.20
N ALA A 104 8.39 4.77 8.16
CA ALA A 104 8.01 5.60 7.03
C ALA A 104 7.13 6.78 7.45
N ALA A 105 6.10 6.53 8.27
CA ALA A 105 5.21 7.57 8.77
C ALA A 105 5.91 8.59 9.68
N SER A 106 6.80 8.14 10.57
CA SER A 106 7.48 9.03 11.53
C SER A 106 8.66 9.78 10.93
N CYS A 107 9.43 9.17 10.02
CA CYS A 107 10.69 9.74 9.52
C CYS A 107 10.58 10.31 8.10
N LEU A 108 9.62 9.85 7.29
CA LEU A 108 9.53 10.20 5.86
C LEU A 108 8.19 10.86 5.51
N HIS A 109 7.40 11.30 6.49
CA HIS A 109 6.06 11.84 6.28
C HIS A 109 5.08 10.86 5.58
N ASP A 110 5.28 9.55 5.77
CA ASP A 110 4.56 8.41 5.17
C ASP A 110 5.31 7.72 4.02
N PHE A 111 4.83 6.54 3.63
CA PHE A 111 5.48 5.71 2.62
C PHE A 111 5.58 6.41 1.27
N ALA A 112 4.72 7.34 0.89
CA ALA A 112 4.86 8.08 -0.37
C ALA A 112 5.76 9.33 -0.26
N GLY A 113 6.28 9.66 0.92
CA GLY A 113 7.01 10.91 1.13
C GLY A 113 8.42 10.93 0.53
N PRO A 114 9.08 12.11 0.53
CA PRO A 114 10.40 12.28 -0.07
C PRO A 114 11.47 11.48 0.69
N LEU A 115 12.43 10.91 -0.05
CA LEU A 115 13.56 10.19 0.53
C LEU A 115 14.74 11.14 0.77
N PRO A 116 15.52 10.96 1.85
CA PRO A 116 16.80 11.62 2.00
C PRO A 116 17.77 11.14 0.91
N ALA A 117 18.52 12.07 0.31
CA ALA A 117 19.57 11.77 -0.67
C ALA A 117 20.98 11.91 -0.10
N THR A 118 21.13 12.40 1.14
CA THR A 118 22.42 12.65 1.81
C THR A 118 22.39 12.13 3.24
N LYS A 119 23.58 11.94 3.81
CA LYS A 119 23.74 11.55 5.22
C LYS A 119 23.08 12.53 6.18
N ASP A 120 23.29 13.83 5.99
CA ASP A 120 22.73 14.86 6.86
C ASP A 120 21.19 14.85 6.82
N ALA A 121 20.59 14.74 5.63
CA ALA A 121 19.15 14.63 5.48
C ALA A 121 18.58 13.34 6.11
N PHE A 122 19.32 12.24 6.00
CA PHE A 122 18.97 10.98 6.65
C PHE A 122 19.02 11.09 8.18
N ASP A 123 20.11 11.65 8.73
CA ASP A 123 20.29 11.83 10.16
C ASP A 123 19.23 12.79 10.75
N ASP A 124 18.87 13.85 10.01
CA ASP A 124 17.78 14.76 10.37
C ASP A 124 16.42 14.05 10.40
N ALA A 125 16.10 13.26 9.37
CA ALA A 125 14.86 12.47 9.31
C ALA A 125 14.76 11.45 10.47
N VAL A 126 15.86 10.77 10.78
CA VAL A 126 15.96 9.85 11.93
C VAL A 126 15.70 10.60 13.23
N LYS A 127 16.36 11.75 13.43
CA LYS A 127 16.22 12.57 14.64
C LYS A 127 14.80 13.09 14.83
N GLN A 128 14.15 13.55 13.77
CA GLN A 128 12.78 14.06 13.80
C GLN A 128 11.76 12.96 14.13
N GLY A 129 11.92 11.77 13.55
CA GLY A 129 10.97 10.67 13.72
C GLY A 129 11.12 9.91 15.04
N ALA A 130 12.33 9.87 15.63
CA ALA A 130 12.65 9.01 16.78
C ALA A 130 11.72 9.19 18.00
N GLY A 131 11.23 10.41 18.24
CA GLY A 131 10.33 10.72 19.35
C GLY A 131 8.90 10.20 19.16
N ASN A 132 8.46 10.00 17.91
CA ASN A 132 7.07 9.69 17.58
C ASN A 132 6.82 8.20 17.29
N LEU A 133 7.87 7.39 17.11
CA LEU A 133 7.78 5.98 16.69
C LEU A 133 6.79 5.16 17.53
N LEU A 134 6.80 5.30 18.86
CA LEU A 134 5.89 4.52 19.71
C LEU A 134 4.43 4.93 19.49
N THR A 135 4.14 6.23 19.50
CA THR A 135 2.80 6.77 19.26
C THR A 135 2.28 6.36 17.88
N THR A 136 3.13 6.47 16.86
CA THR A 136 2.80 6.06 15.49
C THR A 136 2.58 4.54 15.40
N ALA A 137 3.40 3.72 16.05
CA ALA A 137 3.23 2.27 16.05
C ALA A 137 1.90 1.84 16.68
N LEU A 138 1.52 2.44 17.80
CA LEU A 138 0.22 2.19 18.46
C LEU A 138 -0.94 2.59 17.55
N GLN A 139 -0.84 3.73 16.87
CA GLN A 139 -1.86 4.15 15.90
C GLN A 139 -2.00 3.17 14.73
N VAL A 140 -0.89 2.68 14.18
CA VAL A 140 -0.91 1.66 13.11
C VAL A 140 -1.51 0.36 13.64
N GLU A 141 -1.16 -0.05 14.87
CA GLU A 141 -1.67 -1.26 15.52
C GLU A 141 -3.19 -1.20 15.76
N ASP A 142 -3.70 -0.07 16.25
CA ASP A 142 -5.14 0.12 16.46
C ASP A 142 -5.92 0.00 15.14
N LEU A 143 -5.43 0.64 14.08
CA LEU A 143 -6.02 0.54 12.74
C LEU A 143 -5.95 -0.88 12.17
N LEU A 144 -4.84 -1.59 12.41
CA LEU A 144 -4.67 -2.98 12.03
C LEU A 144 -5.69 -3.88 12.74
N TYR A 145 -5.84 -3.75 14.06
CA TYR A 145 -6.79 -4.55 14.84
C TYR A 145 -8.24 -4.28 14.44
N GLU A 146 -8.60 -3.01 14.22
CA GLU A 146 -9.93 -2.66 13.72
C GLU A 146 -10.17 -3.26 12.33
N SER A 147 -9.19 -3.16 11.43
CA SER A 147 -9.29 -3.71 10.08
C SER A 147 -9.44 -5.23 10.08
N LEU A 148 -8.61 -5.95 10.85
CA LEU A 148 -8.67 -7.41 10.90
C LEU A 148 -9.95 -7.94 11.56
N LYS A 149 -10.55 -7.18 12.49
CA LYS A 149 -11.87 -7.48 13.04
C LYS A 149 -12.94 -7.47 11.95
N TYR A 150 -12.95 -6.47 11.06
CA TYR A 150 -13.89 -6.45 9.94
C TYR A 150 -13.55 -7.53 8.91
N TYR A 151 -12.28 -7.72 8.60
CA TYR A 151 -11.82 -8.75 7.66
C TYR A 151 -12.30 -10.15 8.06
N GLN A 152 -12.19 -10.51 9.35
CA GLN A 152 -12.70 -11.77 9.85
C GLN A 152 -14.20 -11.94 9.62
N GLN A 153 -15.00 -10.93 9.96
CA GLN A 153 -16.45 -10.96 9.76
C GLN A 153 -16.80 -11.10 8.27
N ILE A 154 -16.03 -10.47 7.39
CA ILE A 154 -16.23 -10.56 5.94
C ILE A 154 -15.98 -11.99 5.47
N ILE A 155 -14.87 -12.63 5.87
CA ILE A 155 -14.57 -14.02 5.52
C ILE A 155 -15.70 -14.96 5.97
N GLU A 156 -16.17 -14.81 7.22
CA GLU A 156 -17.25 -15.62 7.77
C GLU A 156 -18.58 -15.43 7.00
N GLN A 157 -18.90 -14.18 6.62
CA GLN A 157 -20.08 -13.88 5.81
C GLN A 157 -19.95 -14.40 4.38
N LEU A 158 -18.79 -14.26 3.74
CA LEU A 158 -18.54 -14.77 2.40
C LEU A 158 -18.78 -16.28 2.34
N ALA A 159 -18.28 -17.04 3.32
CA ALA A 159 -18.52 -18.49 3.39
C ALA A 159 -20.02 -18.83 3.43
N LYS A 160 -20.83 -18.07 4.17
CA LYS A 160 -22.28 -18.28 4.29
C LYS A 160 -23.06 -17.83 3.06
N ARG A 161 -22.64 -16.75 2.41
CA ARG A 161 -23.38 -16.09 1.31
C ARG A 161 -23.06 -16.67 -0.06
N ARG A 162 -21.86 -17.23 -0.25
CA ARG A 162 -21.35 -17.73 -1.54
C ARG A 162 -22.28 -18.71 -2.27
N PRO A 163 -22.98 -19.66 -1.61
CA PRO A 163 -23.90 -20.56 -2.30
C PRO A 163 -25.04 -19.86 -3.06
N HIS A 164 -25.41 -18.65 -2.66
CA HIS A 164 -26.53 -17.90 -3.25
C HIS A 164 -26.07 -16.65 -4.01
N PHE A 165 -24.88 -16.12 -3.71
CA PHE A 165 -24.39 -14.84 -4.23
C PHE A 165 -22.96 -14.94 -4.76
N ALA A 166 -22.67 -16.00 -5.53
CA ALA A 166 -21.31 -16.33 -5.97
C ALA A 166 -20.63 -15.18 -6.74
N GLN A 167 -21.34 -14.49 -7.62
CA GLN A 167 -20.80 -13.38 -8.42
C GLN A 167 -20.41 -12.18 -7.53
N GLN A 168 -21.27 -11.80 -6.58
CA GLN A 168 -20.98 -10.70 -5.65
C GLN A 168 -19.83 -11.06 -4.71
N CYS A 169 -19.79 -12.32 -4.24
CA CYS A 169 -18.68 -12.79 -3.41
C CYS A 169 -17.36 -12.75 -4.17
N ALA A 170 -17.33 -13.10 -5.46
CA ALA A 170 -16.12 -13.04 -6.28
C ALA A 170 -15.60 -11.60 -6.49
N ASP A 171 -16.48 -10.61 -6.68
CA ASP A 171 -16.07 -9.20 -6.71
C ASP A 171 -15.49 -8.74 -5.36
N ILE A 172 -16.10 -9.17 -4.25
CA ILE A 172 -15.60 -8.86 -2.91
C ILE A 172 -14.24 -9.52 -2.65
N ASP A 173 -14.05 -10.78 -3.04
CA ASP A 173 -12.75 -11.46 -2.92
C ASP A 173 -11.64 -10.66 -3.64
N SER A 174 -11.90 -10.25 -4.89
CA SER A 174 -10.97 -9.42 -5.65
C SER A 174 -10.71 -8.05 -5.01
N GLN A 175 -11.71 -7.45 -4.36
CA GLN A 175 -11.51 -6.23 -3.57
C GLN A 175 -10.61 -6.48 -2.37
N LEU A 176 -10.84 -7.56 -1.61
CA LEU A 176 -10.05 -7.91 -0.43
C LEU A 176 -8.58 -8.18 -0.75
N GLU A 177 -8.30 -8.90 -1.83
CA GLU A 177 -6.92 -9.18 -2.29
C GLU A 177 -6.11 -7.90 -2.54
N ARG A 178 -6.79 -6.79 -2.88
CA ARG A 178 -6.16 -5.48 -3.09
C ARG A 178 -6.05 -4.63 -1.83
N LEU A 179 -6.81 -4.96 -0.78
CA LEU A 179 -6.84 -4.22 0.48
C LEU A 179 -5.96 -4.86 1.57
N ILE A 180 -5.97 -6.19 1.67
CA ILE A 180 -5.23 -6.96 2.67
C ILE A 180 -4.45 -8.05 1.95
N TYR A 181 -3.13 -7.88 1.95
CA TYR A 181 -2.14 -8.78 1.38
C TYR A 181 -0.84 -8.65 2.17
N THR A 182 0.16 -9.49 1.92
CA THR A 182 1.45 -9.39 2.62
C THR A 182 2.14 -8.04 2.32
N GLY A 183 2.43 -7.23 3.34
CA GLY A 183 3.06 -5.91 3.14
C GLY A 183 2.08 -4.76 2.89
N PHE A 184 0.77 -4.97 3.12
CA PHE A 184 -0.25 -3.96 2.84
C PHE A 184 -0.12 -2.70 3.70
N LEU A 185 0.41 -2.79 4.93
CA LEU A 185 0.49 -1.63 5.83
C LEU A 185 1.46 -0.59 5.25
N GLN A 186 2.67 -1.00 4.89
CA GLN A 186 3.67 -0.08 4.38
C GLN A 186 3.24 0.49 3.04
N ARG A 187 2.74 -0.35 2.12
CA ARG A 187 2.37 0.07 0.77
C ARG A 187 1.17 1.01 0.75
N MET A 188 0.25 0.85 1.71
CA MET A 188 -0.86 1.76 1.89
C MET A 188 -0.42 3.09 2.50
N GLY A 189 0.52 3.04 3.44
CA GLY A 189 0.92 4.18 4.25
C GLY A 189 -0.14 4.55 5.29
N LEU A 190 0.29 5.24 6.35
CA LEU A 190 -0.54 5.59 7.49
C LEU A 190 -1.75 6.45 7.10
N GLN A 191 -1.59 7.40 6.17
CA GLN A 191 -2.70 8.31 5.83
C GLN A 191 -3.88 7.56 5.21
N ARG A 192 -3.61 6.58 4.34
CA ARG A 192 -4.66 5.77 3.71
C ARG A 192 -5.12 4.63 4.60
N LEU A 193 -4.24 4.08 5.45
CA LEU A 193 -4.58 3.05 6.42
C LEU A 193 -5.72 3.49 7.35
N LYS A 194 -5.82 4.79 7.68
CA LYS A 194 -6.95 5.37 8.44
C LYS A 194 -8.32 5.12 7.81
N HIS A 195 -8.38 4.88 6.50
CA HIS A 195 -9.62 4.62 5.78
C HIS A 195 -9.93 3.12 5.61
N LEU A 196 -8.96 2.23 5.83
CA LEU A 196 -9.14 0.80 5.63
C LEU A 196 -10.30 0.21 6.45
N PRO A 197 -10.47 0.52 7.75
CA PRO A 197 -11.62 0.04 8.51
C PRO A 197 -12.96 0.43 7.87
N ARG A 198 -13.07 1.64 7.31
CA ARG A 198 -14.28 2.11 6.63
C ARG A 198 -14.54 1.33 5.34
N TYR A 199 -13.51 1.05 4.55
CA TYR A 199 -13.66 0.24 3.33
C TYR A 199 -14.13 -1.18 3.65
N LEU A 200 -13.58 -1.81 4.69
CA LEU A 200 -14.00 -3.15 5.10
C LEU A 200 -15.42 -3.14 5.70
N ASN A 201 -15.78 -2.11 6.47
CA ASN A 201 -17.16 -1.95 6.94
C ASN A 201 -18.15 -1.78 5.77
N ALA A 202 -17.77 -1.06 4.71
CA ALA A 202 -18.60 -0.95 3.51
C ALA A 202 -18.88 -2.31 2.85
N ILE A 203 -17.89 -3.21 2.83
CA ILE A 203 -18.06 -4.59 2.35
C ILE A 203 -19.06 -5.36 3.22
N LEU A 204 -18.97 -5.25 4.54
CA LEU A 204 -19.94 -5.91 5.44
C LEU A 204 -21.36 -5.42 5.23
N LEU A 205 -21.55 -4.09 5.15
CA LEU A 205 -22.86 -3.50 4.89
C LEU A 205 -23.44 -3.95 3.55
N ARG A 206 -22.58 -4.13 2.54
CA ARG A 206 -22.97 -4.69 1.25
C ARG A 206 -23.45 -6.14 1.40
N LEU A 207 -22.66 -6.99 2.05
CA LEU A 207 -22.99 -8.41 2.29
C LEU A 207 -24.32 -8.59 3.05
N ASP A 208 -24.58 -7.73 4.04
CA ASP A 208 -25.82 -7.77 4.82
C ASP A 208 -27.06 -7.45 3.99
N ARG A 209 -26.92 -6.59 2.98
CA ARG A 209 -28.04 -6.14 2.13
C ARG A 209 -28.33 -7.06 0.94
N LEU A 210 -27.41 -7.95 0.57
CA LEU A 210 -27.53 -8.79 -0.63
C LEU A 210 -28.87 -9.54 -0.73
N SER A 211 -29.39 -10.07 0.37
CA SER A 211 -30.65 -10.84 0.37
C SER A 211 -31.87 -10.04 -0.09
N GLY A 212 -31.87 -8.72 0.08
CA GLY A 212 -32.97 -7.84 -0.33
C GLY A 212 -32.69 -7.02 -1.60
N SER A 213 -31.45 -7.03 -2.12
CA SER A 213 -31.05 -6.12 -3.21
C SER A 213 -30.06 -6.71 -4.22
N ALA A 214 -30.04 -8.04 -4.39
CA ALA A 214 -29.06 -8.72 -5.25
C ALA A 214 -29.05 -8.21 -6.71
N ALA A 215 -30.22 -8.00 -7.33
CA ALA A 215 -30.30 -7.50 -8.71
C ALA A 215 -29.71 -6.09 -8.86
N LYS A 216 -30.00 -5.20 -7.90
CA LYS A 216 -29.42 -3.85 -7.85
C LYS A 216 -27.92 -3.89 -7.60
N ASP A 217 -27.44 -4.80 -6.75
CA ASP A 217 -26.01 -4.99 -6.51
C ASP A 217 -25.27 -5.39 -7.80
N ILE A 218 -25.86 -6.27 -8.61
CA ILE A 218 -25.31 -6.67 -9.92
C ILE A 218 -25.21 -5.46 -10.85
N GLU A 219 -26.26 -4.64 -11.00
CA GLU A 219 -26.20 -3.42 -11.82
C GLU A 219 -25.09 -2.45 -11.36
N LEU A 220 -24.89 -2.32 -10.04
CA LEU A 220 -23.84 -1.47 -9.48
C LEU A 220 -22.45 -2.06 -9.76
N CYS A 221 -22.29 -3.38 -9.69
CA CYS A 221 -21.06 -4.08 -10.05
C CYS A 221 -20.70 -3.90 -11.52
N GLU A 222 -21.68 -3.98 -12.43
CA GLU A 222 -21.45 -3.76 -13.86
C GLU A 222 -20.95 -2.34 -14.13
N LYS A 223 -21.60 -1.34 -13.53
CA LYS A 223 -21.17 0.06 -13.62
C LYS A 223 -19.77 0.26 -13.07
N LEU A 224 -19.46 -0.31 -11.91
CA LEU A 224 -18.13 -0.26 -11.32
C LEU A 224 -17.09 -0.93 -12.22
N SER A 225 -17.38 -2.13 -12.74
CA SER A 225 -16.48 -2.86 -13.62
C SER A 225 -16.14 -2.06 -14.89
N SER A 226 -17.08 -1.26 -15.40
CA SER A 226 -16.83 -0.41 -16.58
C SER A 226 -15.74 0.64 -16.34
N VAL A 227 -15.62 1.17 -15.11
CA VAL A 227 -14.60 2.16 -14.74
C VAL A 227 -13.35 1.54 -14.12
N GLU A 228 -13.42 0.31 -13.61
CA GLU A 228 -12.24 -0.44 -13.16
C GLU A 228 -11.43 -1.04 -14.32
N LYS A 229 -12.10 -1.44 -15.41
CA LYS A 229 -11.46 -2.15 -16.54
C LYS A 229 -10.24 -1.39 -17.11
N PRO A 230 -10.29 -0.07 -17.35
CA PRO A 230 -9.13 0.66 -17.85
C PRO A 230 -7.90 0.56 -16.93
N LEU A 231 -8.11 0.69 -15.61
CA LEU A 231 -7.02 0.53 -14.63
C LEU A 231 -6.46 -0.90 -14.65
N LYS A 232 -7.32 -1.92 -14.74
CA LYS A 232 -6.88 -3.32 -14.84
C LYS A 232 -6.02 -3.56 -16.08
N THR A 233 -6.40 -3.02 -17.23
CA THR A 233 -5.61 -3.11 -18.47
C THR A 233 -4.26 -2.40 -18.34
N LEU A 234 -4.24 -1.21 -17.75
CA LEU A 234 -3.00 -0.47 -17.49
C LEU A 234 -2.05 -1.26 -16.60
N LEU A 235 -2.52 -1.74 -15.45
CA LEU A 235 -1.69 -2.48 -14.50
C LEU A 235 -1.30 -3.89 -14.99
N TYR A 236 -2.02 -4.46 -15.96
CA TYR A 236 -1.61 -5.70 -16.61
C TYR A 236 -0.39 -5.49 -17.50
N ASN A 237 -0.35 -4.40 -18.27
CA ASN A 237 0.76 -4.07 -19.16
C ASN A 237 1.92 -3.38 -18.43
N TYR A 238 1.62 -2.62 -17.38
CA TYR A 238 2.54 -1.77 -16.63
C TYR A 238 2.31 -1.93 -15.11
N PRO A 239 2.65 -3.08 -14.53
CA PRO A 239 2.42 -3.35 -13.10
C PRO A 239 3.11 -2.34 -12.18
N GLU A 240 4.25 -1.78 -12.59
CA GLU A 240 5.03 -0.78 -11.86
C GLU A 240 4.30 0.57 -11.70
N ALA A 241 3.34 0.88 -12.59
CA ALA A 241 2.60 2.14 -12.59
C ALA A 241 1.88 2.42 -11.27
N ILE A 242 1.46 1.36 -10.55
CA ILE A 242 0.82 1.51 -9.24
C ILE A 242 1.74 2.13 -8.19
N PHE A 243 3.06 2.00 -8.33
CA PHE A 243 4.06 2.54 -7.41
C PHE A 243 4.76 3.79 -7.96
N SER A 244 4.85 3.90 -9.29
CA SER A 244 5.61 4.96 -9.95
C SER A 244 4.79 6.18 -10.36
N ASP A 245 3.48 6.01 -10.54
CA ASP A 245 2.58 7.08 -10.98
C ASP A 245 1.54 7.41 -9.88
N PRO A 246 1.69 8.57 -9.21
CA PRO A 246 0.74 9.02 -8.20
C PRO A 246 -0.70 9.12 -8.71
N ALA A 247 -0.91 9.45 -9.99
CA ALA A 247 -2.25 9.57 -10.56
C ALA A 247 -2.93 8.20 -10.72
N VAL A 248 -2.17 7.16 -11.11
CA VAL A 248 -2.66 5.78 -11.16
C VAL A 248 -3.02 5.28 -9.76
N MET A 249 -2.16 5.56 -8.78
CA MET A 249 -2.42 5.20 -7.39
C MET A 249 -3.64 5.94 -6.82
N ASP A 250 -3.77 7.25 -7.03
CA ASP A 250 -4.91 8.03 -6.58
C ASP A 250 -6.21 7.58 -7.24
N PHE A 251 -6.17 7.25 -8.54
CA PHE A 251 -7.30 6.65 -9.24
C PHE A 251 -7.72 5.32 -8.62
N ARG A 252 -6.76 4.44 -8.27
CA ARG A 252 -7.05 3.19 -7.56
C ARG A 252 -7.76 3.46 -6.22
N TRP A 253 -7.37 4.47 -5.45
CA TRP A 253 -8.07 4.79 -4.20
C TRP A 253 -9.44 5.43 -4.43
N LEU A 254 -9.60 6.21 -5.49
CA LEU A 254 -10.89 6.75 -5.90
C LEU A 254 -11.90 5.64 -6.20
N LEU A 255 -11.47 4.48 -6.71
CA LEU A 255 -12.33 3.32 -6.91
C LEU A 255 -12.85 2.74 -5.58
N GLU A 256 -12.06 2.75 -4.51
CA GLU A 256 -12.52 2.32 -3.19
C GLU A 256 -13.54 3.32 -2.60
N GLU A 257 -13.33 4.62 -2.84
CA GLU A 257 -14.33 5.62 -2.48
C GLU A 257 -15.63 5.46 -3.27
N LEU A 258 -15.53 5.16 -4.57
CA LEU A 258 -16.69 4.84 -5.39
C LEU A 258 -17.42 3.61 -4.85
N ARG A 259 -16.71 2.55 -4.45
CA ARG A 259 -17.31 1.36 -3.81
C ARG A 259 -18.09 1.73 -2.55
N VAL A 260 -17.55 2.58 -1.68
CA VAL A 260 -18.30 3.09 -0.50
C VAL A 260 -19.55 3.85 -0.93
N SER A 261 -19.45 4.73 -1.93
CA SER A 261 -20.58 5.51 -2.45
C SER A 261 -21.66 4.65 -3.09
N LEU A 262 -21.31 3.57 -3.78
CA LEU A 262 -22.29 2.69 -4.43
C LEU A 262 -22.97 1.75 -3.41
N PHE A 263 -22.22 1.15 -2.50
CA PHE A 263 -22.71 0.04 -1.67
C PHE A 263 -23.04 0.43 -0.23
N ALA A 264 -22.45 1.51 0.29
CA ALA A 264 -22.50 1.87 1.71
C ALA A 264 -22.57 3.39 1.97
N GLN A 265 -23.46 4.10 1.26
CA GLN A 265 -23.62 5.57 1.31
C GLN A 265 -23.64 6.17 2.73
N GLN A 266 -24.20 5.45 3.70
CA GLN A 266 -24.29 5.88 5.10
C GLN A 266 -22.92 6.13 5.76
N LEU A 267 -21.85 5.49 5.27
CA LEU A 267 -20.49 5.68 5.78
C LEU A 267 -19.85 6.99 5.30
N LYS A 268 -20.44 7.63 4.29
CA LYS A 268 -19.92 8.82 3.62
C LYS A 268 -18.52 8.60 3.02
N THR A 269 -18.09 9.57 2.22
CA THR A 269 -16.76 9.62 1.61
C THR A 269 -16.09 10.94 1.99
N PRO A 270 -14.75 10.99 2.09
CA PRO A 270 -14.03 12.22 2.42
C PRO A 270 -14.18 13.29 1.33
N MET A 271 -14.52 12.87 0.11
CA MET A 271 -14.80 13.74 -1.03
C MET A 271 -16.00 13.22 -1.82
N PRO A 272 -16.78 14.08 -2.49
CA PRO A 272 -17.87 13.63 -3.37
C PRO A 272 -17.33 12.72 -4.48
N VAL A 273 -17.91 11.53 -4.66
CA VAL A 273 -17.49 10.58 -5.70
C VAL A 273 -18.70 9.98 -6.40
N SER A 274 -18.60 9.90 -7.73
CA SER A 274 -19.62 9.35 -8.63
C SER A 274 -18.94 8.70 -9.84
N LEU A 275 -19.66 7.86 -10.59
CA LEU A 275 -19.15 7.25 -11.82
C LEU A 275 -18.63 8.31 -12.80
N GLN A 276 -19.37 9.40 -13.01
CA GLN A 276 -18.96 10.49 -13.88
C GLN A 276 -17.65 11.14 -13.43
N ARG A 277 -17.46 11.31 -12.11
CA ARG A 277 -16.20 11.84 -11.58
C ARG A 277 -15.06 10.86 -11.82
N VAL A 278 -15.24 9.57 -11.54
CA VAL A 278 -14.20 8.56 -11.81
C VAL A 278 -13.83 8.52 -13.29
N THR A 279 -14.81 8.49 -14.20
CA THR A 279 -14.53 8.55 -15.65
C THR A 279 -13.71 9.79 -16.02
N LYS A 280 -14.00 10.95 -15.41
CA LYS A 280 -13.22 12.18 -15.64
C LYS A 280 -11.78 12.05 -15.10
N GLU A 281 -11.60 11.58 -13.88
CA GLU A 281 -10.26 11.41 -13.29
C GLU A 281 -9.40 10.41 -14.08
N TRP A 282 -9.98 9.41 -14.74
CA TRP A 282 -9.21 8.54 -15.64
C TRP A 282 -8.53 9.31 -16.78
N THR A 283 -9.17 10.38 -17.27
CA THR A 283 -8.62 11.18 -18.39
C THR A 283 -7.46 12.08 -17.98
N THR A 284 -7.20 12.25 -16.68
CA THR A 284 -6.09 13.07 -16.18
C THR A 284 -4.78 12.29 -16.08
N ILE A 285 -4.84 10.95 -16.13
CA ILE A 285 -3.66 10.09 -16.22
C ILE A 285 -2.95 10.35 -17.56
N ASN A 286 -1.63 10.50 -17.52
CA ASN A 286 -0.83 10.77 -18.72
C ASN A 286 -0.62 9.48 -19.53
N HIS A 287 -1.59 9.16 -20.38
CA HIS A 287 -1.57 7.94 -21.21
C HIS A 287 -0.37 7.85 -22.17
N ASN A 288 0.34 8.96 -22.46
CA ASN A 288 1.57 8.92 -23.26
C ASN A 288 2.71 8.14 -22.59
N GLN A 289 2.62 7.90 -21.27
CA GLN A 289 3.57 7.04 -20.54
C GLN A 289 3.29 5.55 -20.77
N TYR A 290 2.13 5.19 -21.33
CA TYR A 290 1.62 3.83 -21.43
C TYR A 290 1.21 3.48 -22.88
N PRO A 291 2.15 3.41 -23.83
CA PRO A 291 1.86 3.28 -25.26
C PRO A 291 1.09 2.00 -25.67
N LEU A 292 1.09 0.95 -24.84
CA LEU A 292 0.35 -0.30 -25.08
C LEU A 292 -1.14 -0.22 -24.68
N LEU A 293 -1.63 0.96 -24.27
CA LEU A 293 -3.05 1.20 -23.99
C LEU A 293 -3.87 1.62 -25.23
N GLY A 294 -3.20 1.97 -26.33
CA GLY A 294 -3.78 2.45 -27.59
C GLY A 294 -4.21 1.37 -28.56
#